data_AF-A0A259BDL7-F1
#
_entry.id   AF-A0A259BDL7-F1
#
_cell.length_a   1.000
_cell.length_b   1.000
_cell.length_c   1.000
_cell.angle_alpha   90.00
_cell.angle_beta   90.00
_cell.angle_gamma   90.00
#
_symmetry.space_group_name_H-M   'P 1'
#
loop_
_entity.id
_entity.type
_entity.pdbx_description
1 polymer ?
#
loop_
_entity_poly.entity_id
_entity_poly.type
_entity_poly.pdbx_seq_one_letter_code
_entity_poly.pdbx_strand_id
1 'polypeptide(L)'
;MNNPSPIIRNGSFLLFGIVFGFLLSRAGATDPALISSLLLFQNLHLLWVIGTAVGVGAVLNLSAKIFHWRNLSNGQLISFPHKPFVRALIPGALLFGTGWGLTGVCPGTAPAMLGEGQWFVGVILMGIVLGTWLVGLAHHKQLKRIAKIDRHPSEIHPR
;
A
#
# COMPACT_ATOMS: atom_id res chain seq x y z
N MET A 1 -23.57 -3.96 -19.42
CA MET A 1 -23.96 -5.39 -19.54
C MET A 1 -22.73 -6.27 -19.75
N ASN A 2 -21.77 -6.26 -18.83
CA ASN A 2 -20.73 -7.30 -18.72
C ASN A 2 -20.20 -7.25 -17.29
N ASN A 3 -20.82 -8.03 -16.41
CA ASN A 3 -20.29 -8.27 -15.07
C ASN A 3 -19.35 -9.49 -15.21
N PRO A 4 -18.02 -9.32 -15.22
CA PRO A 4 -17.13 -10.46 -15.29
C PRO A 4 -17.42 -11.37 -14.10
N SER A 5 -17.54 -12.68 -14.35
CA SER A 5 -17.83 -13.66 -13.30
C SER A 5 -16.82 -13.50 -12.15
N PRO A 6 -17.25 -13.71 -10.88
CA PRO A 6 -16.41 -13.44 -9.70
C PRO A 6 -15.05 -14.16 -9.72
N ILE A 7 -14.97 -15.26 -10.47
CA ILE A 7 -13.75 -16.06 -10.66
C ILE A 7 -12.71 -15.32 -11.51
N ILE A 8 -13.13 -14.63 -12.58
CA ILE A 8 -12.22 -13.89 -13.48
C ILE A 8 -11.63 -12.68 -12.74
N ARG A 9 -12.46 -12.00 -11.93
CA ARG A 9 -12.02 -10.86 -11.12
C ARG A 9 -10.95 -11.26 -10.10
N ASN A 10 -11.16 -12.38 -9.39
CA ASN A 10 -10.17 -12.90 -8.44
C ASN A 10 -8.89 -13.39 -9.13
N GLY A 11 -9.01 -14.01 -10.31
CA GLY A 11 -7.86 -14.41 -11.12
C GLY A 11 -7.00 -13.23 -11.57
N SER A 12 -7.62 -12.12 -12.00
CA SER A 12 -6.89 -10.89 -12.34
C SER A 12 -6.12 -10.32 -11.15
N PHE A 13 -6.72 -10.27 -9.95
CA PHE A 13 -6.01 -9.78 -8.76
C PHE A 13 -4.81 -10.64 -8.39
N LEU A 14 -4.92 -11.96 -8.53
CA LEU A 14 -3.81 -12.88 -8.26
C LEU A 14 -2.67 -12.70 -9.29
N LEU A 15 -3.01 -12.57 -10.58
CA LEU A 15 -2.04 -12.29 -11.64
C LEU A 15 -1.32 -10.95 -11.41
N PHE A 16 -2.06 -9.89 -11.08
CA PHE A 16 -1.47 -8.59 -10.75
C PHE A 16 -0.54 -8.69 -9.53
N GLY A 17 -0.91 -9.46 -8.50
CA GLY A 17 -0.06 -9.71 -7.34
C GLY A 17 1.24 -10.44 -7.69
N ILE A 18 1.18 -11.48 -8.53
CA ILE A 18 2.36 -12.23 -8.98
C ILE A 18 3.28 -11.34 -9.83
N VAL A 19 2.72 -10.59 -10.79
CA VAL A 19 3.48 -9.68 -11.65
C VAL A 19 4.12 -8.58 -10.80
N PHE A 20 3.38 -8.00 -9.86
CA PHE A 20 3.90 -6.98 -8.95
C PHE A 20 5.04 -7.52 -8.08
N GLY A 21 4.88 -8.70 -7.48
CA GLY A 21 5.93 -9.36 -6.69
C GLY A 21 7.18 -9.67 -7.52
N PHE A 22 7.00 -10.16 -8.75
CA PHE A 22 8.11 -10.43 -9.68
C PHE A 22 8.86 -9.16 -10.08
N LEU A 23 8.15 -8.06 -10.34
CA LEU A 23 8.76 -6.76 -10.63
C LEU A 23 9.54 -6.22 -9.41
N LEU A 24 9.02 -6.39 -8.20
CA LEU A 24 9.69 -5.96 -6.96
C LEU A 24 10.98 -6.75 -6.70
N SER A 25 10.94 -8.07 -6.91
CA SER A 25 12.12 -8.94 -6.85
C SER A 25 13.19 -8.50 -7.87
N ARG A 26 12.77 -8.26 -9.13
CA ARG A 26 13.66 -7.75 -10.19
C ARG A 26 14.20 -6.34 -9.92
N ALA A 27 13.47 -5.51 -9.19
CA ALA A 27 13.90 -4.16 -8.85
C ALA A 27 14.98 -4.12 -7.74
N GLY A 28 15.30 -5.26 -7.11
CA GLY A 28 16.27 -5.32 -6.00
C GLY A 28 15.75 -4.73 -4.69
N ALA A 29 14.43 -4.53 -4.57
CA ALA A 29 13.79 -4.05 -3.33
C ALA A 29 13.72 -5.14 -2.23
N THR A 30 14.29 -6.31 -2.51
CA THR A 30 14.40 -7.48 -1.63
C THR A 30 15.70 -7.52 -0.84
N ASP A 31 16.65 -6.62 -1.08
CA ASP A 31 17.89 -6.52 -0.30
C ASP A 31 17.80 -5.43 0.78
N PRO A 32 17.89 -5.78 2.09
CA PRO A 32 17.90 -4.81 3.17
C PRO A 32 19.06 -3.81 3.07
N ALA A 33 20.21 -4.26 2.53
CA ALA A 33 21.40 -3.45 2.32
C ALA A 33 21.20 -2.35 1.25
N LEU A 34 20.37 -2.61 0.24
CA LEU A 34 20.03 -1.60 -0.77
C LEU A 34 19.06 -0.56 -0.22
N ILE A 35 18.13 -0.97 0.65
CA ILE A 35 17.20 -0.04 1.33
C ILE A 35 17.97 0.86 2.29
N SER A 36 18.91 0.33 3.08
CA SER A 36 19.77 1.15 3.94
C SER A 36 20.69 2.07 3.14
N SER A 37 21.23 1.60 2.01
CA SER A 37 22.06 2.43 1.09
C SER A 37 21.24 3.53 0.40
N LEU A 38 19.94 3.32 0.20
CA LEU A 38 19.00 4.33 -0.28
C LEU A 38 18.79 5.43 0.78
N LEU A 39 18.56 5.03 2.04
CA LEU A 39 18.41 5.96 3.16
C LEU A 39 19.68 6.77 3.42
N LEU A 40 20.86 6.18 3.15
CA LEU A 40 22.16 6.84 3.27
C LEU A 40 22.59 7.61 2.00
N PHE A 41 21.71 7.73 0.99
CA PHE A 41 21.94 8.45 -0.27
C PHE A 41 23.16 7.98 -1.09
N GLN A 42 23.62 6.75 -0.87
CA GLN A 42 24.79 6.18 -1.56
C GLN A 42 24.44 5.66 -2.95
N ASN A 43 23.27 5.01 -3.10
CA ASN A 43 22.83 4.40 -4.35
C ASN A 43 21.44 4.92 -4.76
N LEU A 44 21.41 5.89 -5.68
CA LEU A 44 20.18 6.53 -6.16
C LEU A 44 19.37 5.68 -7.15
N HIS A 45 19.86 4.51 -7.56
CA HIS A 45 19.21 3.68 -8.57
C HIS A 45 17.79 3.26 -8.15
N LEU A 46 17.62 2.78 -6.92
CA LEU A 46 16.30 2.36 -6.41
C LEU A 46 15.36 3.57 -6.18
N LEU A 47 15.91 4.78 -5.94
CA LEU A 47 15.13 6.02 -5.80
C LEU A 47 14.50 6.40 -7.14
N TRP A 48 15.22 6.25 -8.24
CA TRP A 48 14.71 6.46 -9.60
C TRP A 48 13.60 5.46 -9.96
N VAL A 49 13.73 4.20 -9.56
CA VAL A 49 12.68 3.19 -9.78
C VAL A 49 11.41 3.55 -9.03
N ILE A 50 11.51 3.89 -7.73
CA ILE A 50 10.36 4.30 -6.93
C ILE A 50 9.78 5.62 -7.47
N GLY A 51 10.63 6.58 -7.83
CA GLY A 51 10.23 7.88 -8.39
C GLY A 51 9.45 7.74 -9.71
N THR A 52 9.90 6.88 -10.62
CA THR A 52 9.17 6.62 -11.87
C THR A 52 7.88 5.86 -11.61
N ALA A 53 7.85 4.88 -10.70
CA ALA A 53 6.63 4.18 -10.32
C ALA A 53 5.57 5.13 -9.73
N VAL A 54 5.98 6.02 -8.81
CA VAL A 54 5.10 7.03 -8.23
C VAL A 54 4.67 8.05 -9.28
N GLY A 55 5.58 8.49 -10.16
CA GLY A 55 5.27 9.42 -11.24
C GLY A 55 4.24 8.85 -12.22
N VAL A 56 4.46 7.63 -12.70
CA VAL A 56 3.52 6.91 -13.57
C VAL A 56 2.18 6.72 -12.86
N GLY A 57 2.18 6.30 -11.58
CA GLY A 57 0.98 6.16 -10.78
C GLY A 57 0.20 7.48 -10.62
N ALA A 58 0.89 8.58 -10.37
CA ALA A 58 0.30 9.91 -10.26
C ALA A 58 -0.30 10.38 -11.61
N VAL A 59 0.41 10.17 -12.72
CA VAL A 59 -0.09 10.50 -14.07
C VAL A 59 -1.30 9.65 -14.43
N LEU A 60 -1.26 8.33 -14.18
CA LEU A 60 -2.41 7.44 -14.39
C LEU A 60 -3.61 7.84 -13.54
N ASN A 61 -3.37 8.24 -12.29
CA ASN A 61 -4.41 8.70 -11.39
C ASN A 61 -5.05 10.02 -11.87
N LEU A 62 -4.21 10.95 -12.31
CA LEU A 62 -4.66 12.24 -12.83
C LEU A 62 -5.42 12.08 -14.15
N SER A 63 -4.92 11.24 -15.05
CA SER A 63 -5.61 10.92 -16.31
C SER A 63 -6.94 10.20 -16.04
N ALA A 64 -6.99 9.25 -15.11
CA ALA A 64 -8.25 8.60 -14.70
C ALA A 64 -9.28 9.59 -14.16
N LYS A 65 -8.83 10.64 -13.43
CA LYS A 65 -9.68 11.72 -12.94
C LYS A 65 -10.17 12.64 -14.07
N ILE A 66 -9.30 13.02 -15.00
CA ILE A 66 -9.61 13.91 -16.14
C ILE A 66 -10.52 13.23 -17.16
N PHE A 67 -10.25 11.97 -17.49
CA PHE A 67 -11.01 11.19 -18.47
C PHE A 67 -12.22 10.47 -17.85
N HIS A 68 -12.55 10.72 -16.58
CA HIS A 68 -13.68 10.11 -15.86
C HIS A 68 -13.75 8.58 -16.05
N TRP A 69 -12.63 7.89 -15.87
CA TRP A 69 -12.58 6.45 -16.05
C TRP A 69 -13.59 5.78 -15.13
N ARG A 70 -14.50 5.02 -15.74
CA ARG A 70 -15.54 4.27 -15.04
C ARG A 70 -14.94 2.96 -14.56
N ASN A 71 -15.19 2.65 -13.28
CA ASN A 71 -14.74 1.43 -12.66
C ASN A 71 -15.35 0.22 -13.38
N LEU A 72 -14.51 -0.70 -13.88
CA LEU A 72 -14.90 -1.84 -14.72
C LEU A 72 -15.92 -2.77 -14.05
N SER A 73 -15.98 -2.75 -12.72
CA SER A 73 -16.89 -3.58 -11.93
C SER A 73 -18.26 -2.93 -11.68
N ASN A 74 -18.33 -1.59 -11.54
CA ASN A 74 -19.50 -0.93 -10.94
C ASN A 74 -20.04 0.26 -11.77
N GLY A 75 -19.36 0.68 -12.83
CA GLY A 75 -19.76 1.82 -13.67
C GLY A 75 -19.66 3.21 -12.99
N GLN A 76 -19.33 3.25 -11.70
CA GLN A 76 -19.10 4.49 -10.94
C GLN A 76 -17.74 5.09 -11.28
N LEU A 77 -17.65 6.42 -11.23
CA LEU A 77 -16.39 7.14 -11.36
C LEU A 77 -15.42 6.68 -10.27
N ILE A 78 -14.16 6.49 -10.62
CA ILE A 78 -13.10 6.21 -9.66
C ILE A 78 -12.93 7.46 -8.79
N SER A 79 -13.60 7.47 -7.63
CA SER A 79 -13.45 8.49 -6.60
C SER A 79 -12.38 8.01 -5.63
N PHE A 80 -11.34 8.81 -5.44
CA PHE A 80 -10.29 8.58 -4.45
C PHE A 80 -10.69 9.31 -3.16
N PRO A 81 -11.29 8.63 -2.17
CA PRO A 81 -11.68 9.28 -0.93
C PRO A 81 -10.42 9.80 -0.22
N HIS A 82 -10.41 11.09 0.08
CA HIS A 82 -9.32 11.70 0.82
C HIS A 82 -9.37 11.19 2.27
N LYS A 83 -8.31 10.54 2.73
CA LYS A 83 -8.23 10.14 4.15
C LYS A 83 -8.11 11.39 5.01
N PRO A 84 -9.00 11.61 5.99
CA PRO A 84 -8.93 12.79 6.84
C PRO A 84 -7.65 12.75 7.67
N PHE A 85 -6.96 13.89 7.74
CA PHE A 85 -5.78 14.04 8.60
C PHE A 85 -6.21 13.93 10.07
N VAL A 86 -5.74 12.86 10.73
CA VAL A 86 -5.97 12.64 12.16
C VAL A 86 -4.70 12.97 12.93
N ARG A 87 -4.80 13.67 14.05
CA ARG A 87 -3.63 14.00 14.90
C ARG A 87 -2.87 12.75 15.38
N ALA A 88 -3.57 11.62 15.49
CA ALA A 88 -3.00 10.31 15.79
C ALA A 88 -2.07 9.77 14.69
N LEU A 89 -2.10 10.34 13.48
CA LEU A 89 -1.24 9.93 12.37
C LEU A 89 0.22 10.34 12.59
N ILE A 90 0.46 11.45 13.28
CA ILE A 90 1.82 11.96 13.56
C ILE A 90 2.64 10.97 14.41
N PRO A 91 2.17 10.55 15.62
CA PRO A 91 2.91 9.58 16.41
C PRO A 91 2.96 8.20 15.74
N GLY A 92 1.91 7.81 15.02
CA GLY A 92 1.88 6.55 14.26
C GLY A 92 2.90 6.53 13.12
N ALA A 93 3.01 7.60 12.35
CA ALA A 93 3.97 7.73 11.25
C ALA A 93 5.42 7.76 11.76
N LEU A 94 5.68 8.41 12.89
CA LEU A 94 7.01 8.40 13.53
C LEU A 94 7.40 6.99 14.00
N LEU A 95 6.50 6.29 14.70
CA LEU A 95 6.75 4.90 15.14
C LEU A 95 6.93 3.95 13.95
N PHE A 96 6.11 4.11 12.91
CA PHE A 96 6.22 3.30 11.70
C PHE A 96 7.52 3.59 10.92
N GLY A 97 7.89 4.86 10.75
CA GLY A 97 9.10 5.27 10.06
C GLY A 97 10.37 4.83 10.79
N THR A 98 10.40 4.94 12.13
CA THR A 98 11.52 4.45 12.95
C THR A 98 11.65 2.93 12.87
N GLY A 99 10.54 2.19 12.93
CA GLY A 99 10.55 0.74 12.76
C GLY A 99 11.03 0.29 11.36
N TRP A 100 10.58 0.99 10.31
CA TRP A 100 11.03 0.72 8.95
C TRP A 100 12.52 1.03 8.76
N GLY A 101 12.99 2.17 9.28
CA GLY A 101 14.41 2.56 9.22
C GLY A 101 15.33 1.60 9.97
N LEU A 102 14.88 1.05 11.11
CA LEU A 102 15.66 0.10 11.90
C LEU A 102 15.74 -1.28 11.25
N THR A 103 14.66 -1.72 10.60
CA THR A 103 14.57 -3.06 10.00
C THR A 103 15.04 -3.11 8.55
N GLY A 104 15.01 -1.99 7.84
CA GLY A 104 15.37 -1.93 6.42
C GLY A 104 14.42 -2.71 5.51
N VAL A 105 13.23 -3.13 6.00
CA VAL A 105 12.27 -3.94 5.25
C VAL A 105 11.00 -3.16 5.00
N CYS A 106 10.69 -2.91 3.72
CA CYS A 106 9.43 -2.28 3.36
C CYS A 106 8.27 -3.27 3.59
N PRO A 107 7.19 -2.89 4.28
CA PRO A 107 6.07 -3.79 4.53
C PRO A 107 5.38 -4.27 3.24
N GLY A 108 5.52 -3.53 2.14
CA GLY A 108 5.01 -3.93 0.82
C GLY A 108 5.86 -5.00 0.13
N THR A 109 7.17 -5.04 0.40
CA THR A 109 8.08 -6.06 -0.16
C THR A 109 8.27 -7.24 0.77
N ALA A 110 7.88 -7.14 2.03
CA ALA A 110 7.98 -8.21 3.02
C ALA A 110 7.37 -9.56 2.55
N PRO A 111 6.19 -9.62 1.90
CA PRO A 111 5.67 -10.87 1.37
C PRO A 111 6.50 -11.45 0.22
N ALA A 112 7.10 -10.59 -0.61
CA ALA A 112 7.96 -11.00 -1.71
C ALA A 112 9.31 -11.53 -1.21
N MET A 113 9.92 -10.86 -0.22
CA MET A 113 11.15 -11.31 0.45
C MET A 113 10.97 -12.65 1.16
N LEU A 114 9.80 -12.88 1.77
CA LEU A 114 9.46 -14.17 2.36
C LEU A 114 9.44 -15.29 1.30
N GLY A 115 8.94 -14.98 0.09
CA GLY A 115 8.96 -15.89 -1.05
C GLY A 115 10.36 -16.19 -1.59
N GLU A 116 11.33 -15.29 -1.41
CA GLU A 116 12.75 -15.49 -1.76
C GLU A 116 13.54 -16.30 -0.72
N GLY A 117 12.91 -16.69 0.41
CA GLY A 117 13.55 -17.50 1.45
C GLY A 117 14.24 -16.71 2.57
N GLN A 118 13.99 -15.40 2.67
CA GLN A 118 14.51 -14.57 3.76
C GLN A 118 13.69 -14.78 5.05
N TRP A 119 14.05 -15.80 5.83
CA TRP A 119 13.33 -16.19 7.06
C TRP A 119 13.19 -15.09 8.11
N PHE A 120 14.14 -14.16 8.20
CA PHE A 120 14.09 -13.02 9.14
C PHE A 120 12.86 -12.12 8.92
N VAL A 121 12.37 -12.02 7.68
CA VAL A 121 11.18 -11.23 7.35
C VAL A 121 9.92 -11.80 8.00
N GLY A 122 9.89 -13.10 8.31
CA GLY A 122 8.81 -13.71 9.07
C GLY A 122 8.60 -13.07 10.44
N VAL A 123 9.69 -12.71 11.14
CA VAL A 123 9.63 -12.04 12.46
C VAL A 123 9.07 -10.62 12.32
N ILE A 124 9.48 -9.91 11.26
CA ILE A 124 8.99 -8.55 10.98
C ILE A 124 7.49 -8.59 10.64
N LEU A 125 7.05 -9.54 9.81
CA LEU A 125 5.63 -9.72 9.50
C LEU A 125 4.81 -10.04 10.74
N MET A 126 5.30 -10.92 11.62
CA MET A 126 4.64 -11.16 12.91
C MET A 126 4.56 -9.88 13.76
N GLY A 127 5.64 -9.09 13.81
CA GLY A 127 5.66 -7.81 14.50
C GLY A 127 4.64 -6.81 13.95
N ILE A 128 4.51 -6.72 12.62
CA ILE A 128 3.51 -5.87 11.95
C ILE A 128 2.10 -6.33 12.30
N VAL A 129 1.83 -7.65 12.24
CA VAL A 129 0.51 -8.21 12.56
C VAL A 129 0.16 -7.96 14.02
N LEU A 130 1.08 -8.25 14.94
CA LEU A 130 0.87 -8.05 16.38
C LEU A 130 0.71 -6.57 16.72
N GLY A 131 1.54 -5.68 16.16
CA GLY A 131 1.45 -4.24 16.38
C GLY A 131 0.11 -3.68 15.87
N THR A 132 -0.30 -4.08 14.67
CA THR A 132 -1.59 -3.67 14.09
C THR A 132 -2.76 -4.21 14.90
N TRP A 133 -2.65 -5.43 15.43
CA TRP A 133 -3.68 -6.05 16.27
C TRP A 133 -3.81 -5.36 17.63
N LEU A 134 -2.69 -5.07 18.30
CA LEU A 134 -2.65 -4.34 19.57
C LEU A 134 -3.26 -2.94 19.45
N VAL A 135 -2.86 -2.18 18.42
CA VAL A 135 -3.43 -0.86 18.13
C VAL A 135 -4.92 -1.00 17.76
N GLY A 136 -5.29 -2.04 17.02
CA GLY A 136 -6.67 -2.36 16.67
C GLY A 136 -7.56 -2.62 17.88
N LEU A 137 -7.06 -3.36 18.87
CA LEU A 137 -7.71 -3.61 20.16
C LEU A 137 -7.87 -2.31 20.97
N ALA A 138 -6.78 -1.54 21.11
CA ALA A 138 -6.79 -0.29 21.87
C ALA A 138 -7.74 0.76 21.26
N HIS A 139 -7.81 0.85 19.94
CA HIS A 139 -8.62 1.84 19.22
C HIS A 139 -9.94 1.29 18.66
N HIS A 140 -10.41 0.13 19.10
CA HIS A 140 -11.62 -0.54 18.59
C HIS A 140 -12.86 0.38 18.56
N LYS A 141 -13.04 1.27 19.55
CA LYS A 141 -14.15 2.25 19.56
C LYS A 141 -14.01 3.35 18.51
N GLN A 142 -12.79 3.83 18.24
CA GLN A 142 -12.52 4.84 17.23
C GLN A 142 -12.57 4.25 15.81
N LEU A 143 -12.08 3.02 15.63
CA LEU A 143 -12.16 2.29 14.37
C LEU A 143 -13.61 2.05 13.94
N LYS A 144 -14.52 1.71 14.87
CA LYS A 144 -15.95 1.62 14.54
C LYS A 144 -16.56 2.96 14.11
N ARG A 145 -16.12 4.09 14.67
CA ARG A 145 -16.56 5.42 14.21
C ARG A 145 -16.05 5.73 12.81
N ILE A 146 -14.76 5.48 12.55
CA ILE A 146 -14.13 5.71 11.24
C ILE A 146 -14.76 4.80 10.18
N ALA A 147 -14.95 3.51 10.48
CA ALA A 147 -15.58 2.55 9.57
C ALA A 147 -17.06 2.86 9.31
N LYS A 148 -17.76 3.55 10.22
CA LYS A 148 -19.13 4.03 10.00
C LYS A 148 -19.16 5.23 9.06
N ILE A 149 -18.18 6.13 9.16
CA ILE A 149 -18.00 7.30 8.28
C ILE A 149 -17.62 6.84 6.86
N ASP A 150 -16.70 5.88 6.74
CA ASP A 150 -16.21 5.37 5.45
C ASP A 150 -17.23 4.50 4.69
N ARG A 151 -18.28 4.01 5.37
CA ARG A 151 -19.37 3.27 4.72
C ARG A 151 -20.36 4.16 3.95
N HIS A 152 -20.29 5.48 4.12
CA HIS A 152 -21.07 6.46 3.34
C HIS A 152 -20.16 7.51 2.67
N PRO A 153 -19.34 7.13 1.67
CA PRO A 153 -18.48 8.10 0.97
C PRO A 153 -19.27 9.12 0.11
N SER A 154 -20.53 8.82 -0.24
CA SER A 154 -21.30 9.58 -1.23
C SER A 154 -22.00 10.84 -0.71
N GLU A 155 -22.03 11.08 0.61
CA GLU A 155 -22.74 12.25 1.18
C GLU A 155 -21.82 13.38 1.67
N ILE A 156 -20.49 13.18 1.66
CA ILE A 156 -19.55 14.09 2.32
C ILE A 156 -18.88 15.08 1.33
N HIS A 157 -19.15 14.97 0.03
CA HIS A 157 -18.73 15.96 -0.97
C HIS A 157 -19.91 16.63 -1.67
N PRO A 158 -20.64 17.55 -1.01
CA PRO A 158 -21.33 18.61 -1.72
C PRO A 158 -20.30 19.68 -2.09
N ARG A 159 -19.90 19.72 -3.37
CA ARG A 159 -19.61 20.93 -4.16
C ARG A 159 -19.49 20.54 -5.61
#